data_AF-A0A444ISG9-F1
#
_entry.id   AF-A0A444ISG9-F1
#
_cell.length_a   1.000
_cell.length_b   1.000
_cell.length_c   1.000
_cell.angle_alpha   90.00
_cell.angle_beta   90.00
_cell.angle_gamma   90.00
#
_symmetry.space_group_name_H-M   'P 1'
#
loop_
_entity.id
_entity.type
_entity.pdbx_description
1 polymer ?
#
loop_
_entity_poly.entity_id
_entity_poly.type
_entity_poly.pdbx_seq_one_letter_code
_entity_poly.pdbx_strand_id
1 'polypeptide(L)'
;KNAHEEDSHQVAATKLSEKDKIRSAVRTDFILSIEIIVIALESVRDQQLAIQILVVSFVALLATVGVYGLVALLVKLDDMGFYLVQYAQSLTGTMSGILTKVGELLIASLPKIIRFLEFVGTLAMLLVGGGMYVHNIEMIHDGLHFMPTMLANLFAGLIVGFVFLFILHSVKKTKET
;
A
#
# COMPACT_ATOMS: atom_id res chain seq x y z
N LYS A 1 -36.59 28.39 -9.61
CA LYS A 1 -35.87 28.10 -8.36
C LYS A 1 -36.08 26.63 -8.03
N ASN A 2 -35.24 25.76 -8.60
CA ASN A 2 -35.06 24.34 -8.28
C ASN A 2 -33.91 23.82 -9.16
N ALA A 3 -33.12 22.90 -8.60
CA ALA A 3 -32.02 22.16 -9.22
C ALA A 3 -30.70 22.92 -9.44
N HIS A 4 -29.92 23.04 -8.36
CA HIS A 4 -28.47 22.96 -8.44
C HIS A 4 -27.94 22.28 -7.17
N GLU A 5 -26.85 21.53 -7.32
CA GLU A 5 -26.04 20.88 -6.28
C GLU A 5 -26.35 19.40 -5.97
N GLU A 6 -26.43 18.57 -7.01
CA GLU A 6 -25.91 17.19 -6.95
C GLU A 6 -24.72 17.08 -7.90
N ASP A 7 -23.59 17.67 -7.52
CA ASP A 7 -22.25 17.17 -7.84
C ASP A 7 -21.24 18.10 -7.19
N SER A 8 -20.97 17.88 -5.90
CA SER A 8 -19.75 18.38 -5.31
C SER A 8 -18.97 17.17 -4.82
N HIS A 9 -17.99 16.82 -5.64
CA HIS A 9 -16.73 16.22 -5.22
C HIS A 9 -16.31 16.79 -3.86
N GLN A 10 -16.77 16.15 -2.78
CA GLN A 10 -16.27 16.39 -1.45
C GLN A 10 -14.98 15.59 -1.28
N VAL A 11 -13.99 15.96 -2.10
CA VAL A 11 -12.55 15.84 -1.78
C VAL A 11 -12.27 16.91 -0.73
N ALA A 12 -12.88 16.77 0.43
CA ALA A 12 -12.60 17.56 1.61
C ALA A 12 -12.45 16.56 2.73
N ALA A 13 -11.21 16.39 3.18
CA ALA A 13 -10.76 15.50 4.25
C ALA A 13 -11.78 15.38 5.38
N THR A 14 -12.75 14.49 5.22
CA THR A 14 -13.61 14.04 6.30
C THR A 14 -12.66 13.32 7.23
N LYS A 15 -12.63 13.69 8.51
CA LYS A 15 -11.90 12.92 9.52
C LYS A 15 -12.43 11.48 9.44
N LEU A 16 -11.75 10.62 8.70
CA LEU A 16 -12.05 9.19 8.66
C LEU A 16 -12.14 8.75 10.11
N SER A 17 -13.27 8.15 10.47
CA SER A 17 -13.43 7.55 11.79
C SER A 17 -12.22 6.66 12.05
N GLU A 18 -11.71 6.63 13.28
CA GLU A 18 -10.58 5.78 13.66
C GLU A 18 -10.79 4.33 13.18
N LYS A 19 -12.03 3.87 13.22
CA LYS A 19 -12.48 2.59 12.68
C LYS A 19 -12.24 2.42 11.18
N ASP A 20 -12.48 3.46 10.37
CA ASP A 20 -12.28 3.43 8.93
C ASP A 20 -10.79 3.40 8.56
N LYS A 21 -9.95 4.13 9.32
CA LYS A 21 -8.49 4.09 9.16
C LYS A 21 -7.94 2.71 9.47
N ILE A 22 -8.35 2.12 10.60
CA ILE A 22 -7.96 0.75 10.97
C ILE A 22 -8.42 -0.25 9.92
N ARG A 23 -9.68 -0.15 9.47
CA ARG A 23 -10.23 -1.06 8.46
C ARG A 23 -9.49 -0.96 7.12
N SER A 24 -9.13 0.25 6.70
CA SER A 24 -8.36 0.46 5.47
C SER A 24 -6.95 -0.11 5.59
N ALA A 25 -6.26 0.17 6.70
CA ALA A 25 -4.91 -0.33 6.95
C ALA A 25 -4.85 -1.87 6.98
N VAL A 26 -5.81 -2.53 7.64
CA VAL A 26 -5.88 -4.00 7.71
C VAL A 26 -6.12 -4.62 6.33
N ARG A 27 -6.96 -4.01 5.48
CA ARG A 27 -7.19 -4.53 4.12
C ARG A 27 -5.94 -4.45 3.27
N THR A 28 -5.24 -3.31 3.31
CA THR A 28 -4.00 -3.13 2.56
C THR A 28 -2.92 -4.11 3.01
N ASP A 29 -2.77 -4.30 4.33
CA ASP A 29 -1.81 -5.24 4.89
C ASP A 29 -2.13 -6.71 4.56
N PHE A 30 -3.42 -7.09 4.57
CA PHE A 30 -3.84 -8.43 4.16
C PHE A 30 -3.52 -8.73 2.68
N ILE A 31 -3.74 -7.76 1.79
CA ILE A 31 -3.41 -7.92 0.37
C ILE A 31 -1.89 -8.02 0.17
N LEU A 32 -1.13 -7.15 0.85
CA LEU A 32 0.33 -7.10 0.76
C LEU A 32 0.97 -8.38 1.34
N SER A 33 0.45 -8.91 2.44
CA SER A 33 0.94 -10.17 3.03
C SER A 33 0.68 -11.38 2.12
N ILE A 34 -0.48 -11.46 1.45
CA ILE A 34 -0.74 -12.50 0.44
C ILE A 34 0.23 -12.37 -0.73
N GLU A 35 0.49 -11.15 -1.20
CA GLU A 35 1.42 -10.91 -2.30
C GLU A 35 2.82 -11.43 -1.99
N ILE A 36 3.36 -11.12 -0.81
CA ILE A 36 4.68 -11.62 -0.37
C ILE A 36 4.70 -13.15 -0.28
N ILE A 37 3.61 -13.76 0.24
CA ILE A 37 3.48 -15.22 0.31
C ILE A 37 3.50 -15.83 -1.09
N VAL A 38 2.78 -15.25 -2.05
CA VAL A 38 2.73 -15.74 -3.43
C VAL A 38 4.08 -15.58 -4.13
N ILE A 39 4.79 -14.46 -3.93
CA ILE A 39 6.16 -14.28 -4.44
C ILE A 39 7.08 -15.38 -3.87
N ALA A 40 7.01 -15.62 -2.56
CA ALA A 40 7.82 -16.64 -1.91
C ALA A 40 7.51 -18.03 -2.48
N LEU A 41 6.22 -18.36 -2.65
CA LEU A 41 5.78 -19.63 -3.25
C LEU A 41 6.31 -19.80 -4.68
N GLU A 42 6.21 -18.76 -5.52
CA GLU A 42 6.69 -18.82 -6.90
C GLU A 42 8.21 -19.05 -6.94
N SER A 43 8.97 -18.46 -6.01
CA SER A 43 10.44 -18.59 -5.96
C SER A 43 10.93 -20.02 -5.61
N VAL A 44 10.08 -20.84 -4.99
CA VAL A 44 10.39 -22.22 -4.58
C VAL A 44 9.49 -23.25 -5.24
N ARG A 45 8.81 -22.88 -6.33
CA ARG A 45 7.79 -23.72 -6.97
C ARG A 45 8.31 -25.10 -7.41
N ASP A 46 9.57 -25.17 -7.83
CA ASP A 46 10.24 -26.40 -8.28
C ASP A 46 10.83 -27.25 -7.14
N GLN A 47 10.70 -26.80 -5.89
CA GLN A 47 11.22 -27.50 -4.71
C GLN A 47 10.19 -28.48 -4.14
N GLN A 48 10.67 -29.44 -3.34
CA GLN A 48 9.79 -30.36 -2.61
C GLN A 48 8.89 -29.60 -1.62
N LEU A 49 7.67 -30.12 -1.40
CA LEU A 49 6.64 -29.50 -0.56
C LEU A 49 7.15 -29.14 0.86
N ALA A 50 8.04 -29.94 1.44
CA ALA A 50 8.66 -29.63 2.74
C ALA A 50 9.48 -28.33 2.72
N ILE A 51 10.24 -28.09 1.66
CA ILE A 51 11.03 -26.86 1.47
C ILE A 51 10.09 -25.67 1.24
N GLN A 52 9.06 -25.84 0.41
CA GLN A 52 8.08 -24.79 0.15
C GLN A 52 7.42 -24.30 1.45
N ILE A 53 6.92 -25.23 2.26
CA ILE A 53 6.28 -24.89 3.55
C ILE A 53 7.26 -24.15 4.46
N LEU A 54 8.50 -24.63 4.58
CA LEU A 54 9.50 -24.02 5.44
C LEU A 54 9.82 -22.59 5.00
N VAL A 55 10.15 -22.40 3.72
CA VAL A 55 10.53 -21.09 3.18
C VAL A 55 9.37 -20.11 3.26
N VAL A 56 8.17 -20.51 2.84
CA VAL A 56 7.00 -19.63 2.84
C VAL A 56 6.57 -19.27 4.26
N SER A 57 6.60 -20.21 5.20
CA SER A 57 6.30 -19.92 6.62
C SER A 57 7.33 -18.97 7.22
N PHE A 58 8.60 -19.16 6.91
CA PHE A 58 9.68 -18.28 7.37
C PHE A 58 9.55 -16.86 6.81
N VAL A 59 9.32 -16.73 5.49
CA VAL A 59 9.10 -15.43 4.84
C VAL A 59 7.83 -14.76 5.36
N ALA A 60 6.74 -15.50 5.54
CA ALA A 60 5.49 -14.95 6.08
C ALA A 60 5.68 -14.38 7.49
N LEU A 61 6.40 -15.09 8.37
CA LEU A 61 6.71 -14.59 9.71
C LEU A 61 7.62 -13.36 9.67
N LEU A 62 8.69 -13.39 8.87
CA LEU A 62 9.59 -12.26 8.70
C LEU A 62 8.88 -11.02 8.15
N ALA A 63 8.04 -11.19 7.12
CA ALA A 63 7.28 -10.11 6.53
C ALA A 63 6.27 -9.53 7.52
N THR A 64 5.59 -10.38 8.29
CA THR A 64 4.69 -9.93 9.36
C THR A 64 5.45 -9.09 10.38
N VAL A 65 6.52 -9.60 10.97
CA VAL A 65 7.29 -8.84 11.97
C VAL A 65 7.90 -7.58 11.36
N GLY A 66 8.44 -7.66 10.15
CA GLY A 66 9.09 -6.55 9.45
C GLY A 66 8.14 -5.41 9.11
N VAL A 67 6.99 -5.71 8.49
CA VAL A 67 6.01 -4.70 8.08
C VAL A 67 5.35 -4.07 9.30
N TYR A 68 4.82 -4.88 10.22
CA TYR A 68 4.18 -4.36 11.43
C TYR A 68 5.18 -3.62 12.34
N GLY A 69 6.42 -4.11 12.44
CA GLY A 69 7.48 -3.44 13.18
C GLY A 69 7.86 -2.09 12.58
N LEU A 70 8.01 -2.01 11.25
CA LEU A 70 8.31 -0.76 10.55
C LEU A 70 7.17 0.25 10.71
N VAL A 71 5.93 -0.17 10.54
CA VAL A 71 4.75 0.70 10.70
C VAL A 71 4.62 1.18 12.14
N ALA A 72 4.80 0.30 13.13
CA ALA A 72 4.79 0.67 14.53
C ALA A 72 5.90 1.68 14.87
N LEU A 73 7.10 1.52 14.29
CA LEU A 73 8.20 2.47 14.43
C LEU A 73 7.84 3.84 13.83
N LEU A 74 7.25 3.87 12.63
CA LEU A 74 6.80 5.11 11.99
C LEU A 74 5.79 5.86 12.86
N VAL A 75 4.79 5.17 13.41
CA VAL A 75 3.80 5.78 14.32
C VAL A 75 4.46 6.24 15.63
N LYS A 76 5.42 5.47 16.16
CA LYS A 76 6.13 5.86 17.39
C LYS A 76 6.95 7.14 17.20
N LEU A 77 7.56 7.32 16.03
CA LEU A 77 8.31 8.54 15.69
C LEU A 77 7.39 9.78 15.59
N ASP A 78 6.13 9.60 15.17
CA ASP A 78 5.11 10.65 15.15
C ASP A 78 4.70 11.08 16.57
N ASP A 79 4.43 10.11 17.45
CA ASP A 79 4.16 10.35 18.87
C ASP A 79 5.34 11.05 19.57
N MET A 80 6.57 10.66 19.23
CA MET A 80 7.78 11.33 19.71
C MET A 80 7.88 12.77 19.21
N GLY A 81 7.41 13.06 18.00
CA GLY A 81 7.28 14.43 17.49
C GLY A 81 6.37 15.28 18.37
N PHE A 82 5.19 14.76 18.74
CA PHE A 82 4.28 15.43 19.66
C PHE A 82 4.87 15.66 21.05
N TYR A 83 5.58 14.66 21.57
CA TYR A 83 6.30 14.79 22.84
C TYR A 83 7.39 15.87 22.75
N LEU A 84 8.13 15.92 21.64
CA LEU A 84 9.20 16.90 21.41
C LEU A 84 8.66 18.33 21.34
N VAL A 85 7.51 18.55 20.69
CA VAL A 85 6.84 19.85 20.67
C VAL A 85 6.42 20.29 22.07
N GLN A 86 5.80 19.40 22.86
CA GLN A 86 5.40 19.71 24.24
C GLN A 86 6.61 19.99 25.14
N TYR A 87 7.68 19.21 25.00
CA TYR A 87 8.92 19.43 25.73
C TYR A 87 9.56 20.78 25.34
N ALA A 88 9.58 21.13 24.06
CA ALA A 88 10.09 22.41 23.57
C ALA A 88 9.36 23.62 24.18
N GLN A 89 8.06 23.52 24.45
CA GLN A 89 7.26 24.58 25.08
C GLN A 89 7.63 24.83 26.55
N SER A 90 8.24 23.85 27.23
CA SER A 90 8.74 24.02 28.61
C SER A 90 10.12 24.67 28.69
N LEU A 91 10.80 24.82 27.54
CA LEU A 91 12.11 25.45 27.42
C LEU A 91 11.97 26.92 26.99
N THR A 92 12.91 27.76 27.41
CA THR A 92 12.95 29.19 27.04
C THR A 92 14.19 29.47 26.18
N GLY A 93 14.02 30.19 25.05
CA GLY A 93 15.12 30.62 24.20
C GLY A 93 15.14 29.99 22.80
N THR A 94 16.22 30.21 22.05
CA THR A 94 16.38 29.77 20.64
C THR A 94 16.29 28.24 20.46
N MET A 95 16.67 27.46 21.47
CA MET A 95 16.53 26.00 21.48
C MET A 95 15.07 25.55 21.43
N SER A 96 14.16 26.25 22.13
CA SER A 96 12.73 25.95 22.09
C SER A 96 12.20 26.04 20.65
N GLY A 97 12.49 27.13 19.94
CA GLY A 97 12.04 27.32 18.55
C GLY A 97 12.58 26.28 17.56
N ILE A 98 13.80 25.76 17.78
CA ILE A 98 14.37 24.69 16.94
C ILE A 98 13.67 23.36 17.22
N LEU A 99 13.52 22.98 18.49
CA LEU A 99 12.87 21.71 18.87
C LEU A 99 11.39 21.68 18.47
N THR A 100 10.67 22.80 18.59
CA THR A 100 9.28 22.90 18.11
C THR A 100 9.20 22.67 16.62
N LYS A 101 10.07 23.30 15.81
CA LYS A 101 10.08 23.10 14.36
C LYS A 101 10.44 21.67 13.95
N VAL A 102 11.38 21.04 14.65
CA VAL A 102 11.73 19.63 14.40
C VAL A 102 10.56 18.71 14.76
N GLY A 103 9.91 18.93 15.91
CA GLY A 103 8.73 18.17 16.31
C GLY A 103 7.56 18.33 15.34
N GLU A 104 7.24 19.55 14.92
CA GLU A 104 6.23 19.85 13.90
C GLU A 104 6.56 19.19 12.55
N LEU A 105 7.83 19.19 12.15
CA LEU A 105 8.28 18.54 10.93
C LEU A 105 8.08 17.02 10.99
N LEU A 106 8.40 16.38 12.13
CA LEU A 106 8.18 14.95 12.34
C LEU A 106 6.69 14.60 12.20
N ILE A 107 5.83 15.36 12.89
CA ILE A 107 4.37 15.15 12.85
C ILE A 107 3.81 15.36 11.44
N ALA A 108 4.26 16.41 10.75
CA ALA A 108 3.81 16.70 9.39
C ALA A 108 4.36 15.73 8.33
N SER A 109 5.42 14.97 8.65
CA SER A 109 6.04 14.01 7.73
C SER A 109 5.33 12.67 7.72
N LEU A 110 4.79 12.20 8.86
CA LEU A 110 4.07 10.93 8.94
C LEU A 110 2.96 10.78 7.87
N PRO A 111 1.98 11.70 7.73
CA PRO A 111 0.91 11.55 6.75
C PRO A 111 1.41 11.60 5.30
N LYS A 112 2.54 12.27 5.03
CA LYS A 112 3.15 12.31 3.70
C LYS A 112 3.81 10.97 3.37
N ILE A 113 4.52 10.38 4.34
CA ILE A 113 5.14 9.06 4.19
C ILE A 113 4.06 8.01 3.93
N ILE A 114 2.97 8.01 4.70
CA ILE A 114 1.85 7.07 4.50
C ILE A 114 1.28 7.18 3.08
N ARG A 115 0.98 8.40 2.61
CA ARG A 115 0.47 8.61 1.24
C ARG A 115 1.45 8.19 0.16
N PHE A 116 2.74 8.46 0.35
CA PHE A 116 3.77 8.01 -0.57
C PHE A 116 3.85 6.48 -0.62
N LEU A 117 3.78 5.83 0.55
CA LEU A 117 3.78 4.38 0.67
C LEU A 117 2.53 3.75 0.03
N GLU A 118 1.37 4.39 0.11
CA GLU A 118 0.14 3.96 -0.59
C GLU A 118 0.32 4.01 -2.12
N PHE A 119 0.90 5.08 -2.65
CA PHE A 119 1.17 5.22 -4.08
C PHE A 119 2.19 4.19 -4.57
N VAL A 120 3.31 4.06 -3.88
CA VAL A 120 4.36 3.08 -4.19
C VAL A 120 3.82 1.66 -4.04
N GLY A 121 3.03 1.38 -3.00
CA GLY A 121 2.40 0.08 -2.77
C GLY A 121 1.44 -0.29 -3.89
N THR A 122 0.65 0.65 -4.39
CA THR A 122 -0.23 0.41 -5.55
C THR A 122 0.58 0.06 -6.81
N LEU A 123 1.66 0.80 -7.07
CA LEU A 123 2.56 0.49 -8.20
C LEU A 123 3.24 -0.87 -8.04
N ALA A 124 3.67 -1.21 -6.82
CA ALA A 124 4.27 -2.50 -6.51
C ALA A 124 3.29 -3.64 -6.78
N MET A 125 2.05 -3.54 -6.27
CA MET A 125 0.99 -4.53 -6.49
C MET A 125 0.70 -4.75 -7.98
N LEU A 126 0.69 -3.69 -8.79
CA LEU A 126 0.53 -3.81 -10.25
C LEU A 126 1.72 -4.50 -10.92
N LEU A 127 2.94 -4.15 -10.52
CA LEU A 127 4.17 -4.72 -11.08
C LEU A 127 4.35 -6.19 -10.72
N VAL A 128 4.12 -6.55 -9.45
CA VAL A 128 4.23 -7.93 -8.98
C VAL A 128 3.11 -8.77 -9.56
N GLY A 129 1.86 -8.32 -9.45
CA GLY A 129 0.71 -9.02 -10.01
C GLY A 129 0.85 -9.21 -11.52
N GLY A 130 1.21 -8.15 -12.25
CA GLY A 130 1.48 -8.22 -13.69
C GLY A 130 2.64 -9.15 -14.04
N GLY A 131 3.71 -9.14 -13.24
CA GLY A 131 4.85 -10.04 -13.39
C GLY A 131 4.49 -11.51 -13.22
N MET A 132 3.55 -11.84 -12.34
CA MET A 132 3.02 -13.20 -12.23
C MET A 132 2.37 -13.64 -13.55
N TYR A 133 1.58 -12.79 -14.20
CA TYR A 133 0.91 -13.16 -15.47
C TYR A 133 1.89 -13.23 -16.65
N VAL A 134 2.81 -12.28 -16.78
CA VAL A 134 3.77 -12.24 -17.89
C VAL A 134 4.68 -13.46 -17.88
N HIS A 135 5.14 -13.92 -16.70
CA HIS A 135 6.00 -15.11 -16.61
C HIS A 135 5.23 -16.43 -16.71
N ASN A 136 3.97 -16.48 -16.27
CA ASN A 136 3.18 -17.72 -16.30
C ASN A 136 2.44 -17.96 -17.62
N ILE A 137 2.33 -16.95 -18.49
CA ILE A 137 1.60 -17.05 -19.77
C ILE A 137 2.57 -16.73 -20.91
N GLU A 138 3.11 -17.78 -21.55
CA GLU A 138 4.06 -17.67 -22.67
C GLU A 138 3.53 -16.77 -23.81
N MET A 139 2.23 -16.80 -24.08
CA MET A 139 1.58 -15.97 -25.10
C MET A 139 1.65 -14.45 -24.82
N ILE A 140 1.75 -14.04 -23.55
CA ILE A 140 1.92 -12.64 -23.15
C ILE A 140 3.40 -12.25 -23.25
N HIS A 141 4.32 -13.17 -22.91
CA HIS A 141 5.75 -12.92 -22.96
C HIS A 141 6.22 -12.59 -24.40
N ASP A 142 5.80 -13.36 -25.39
CA ASP A 142 6.17 -13.15 -26.80
C ASP A 142 5.58 -11.85 -27.38
N GLY A 143 4.36 -11.49 -26.98
CA GLY A 143 3.68 -10.27 -27.44
C GLY A 143 4.23 -8.98 -26.82
N LEU A 144 4.88 -9.06 -25.65
CA LEU A 144 5.40 -7.91 -24.89
C LEU A 144 6.95 -7.84 -24.89
N HIS A 145 7.64 -8.75 -25.57
CA HIS A 145 9.11 -8.80 -25.64
C HIS A 145 9.75 -7.56 -26.29
N PHE A 146 8.95 -6.71 -26.95
CA PHE A 146 9.41 -5.45 -27.56
C PHE A 146 9.71 -4.34 -26.54
N MET A 147 9.33 -4.50 -25.27
CA MET A 147 9.51 -3.50 -24.22
C MET A 147 10.22 -4.07 -22.97
N PRO A 148 10.80 -3.22 -22.11
CA PRO A 148 11.44 -3.66 -20.88
C PRO A 148 10.48 -4.42 -19.97
N THR A 149 10.97 -5.43 -19.26
CA THR A 149 10.16 -6.34 -18.42
C THR A 149 9.33 -5.61 -17.37
N MET A 150 9.87 -4.56 -16.75
CA MET A 150 9.13 -3.72 -15.80
C MET A 150 7.92 -3.05 -16.43
N LEU A 151 8.07 -2.57 -17.67
CA LEU A 151 7.00 -1.92 -18.40
C LEU A 151 5.95 -2.94 -18.84
N ALA A 152 6.41 -4.12 -19.30
CA ALA A 152 5.53 -5.22 -19.66
C ALA A 152 4.66 -5.69 -18.48
N ASN A 153 5.28 -5.88 -17.31
CA ASN A 153 4.59 -6.26 -16.08
C ASN A 153 3.56 -5.20 -15.69
N LEU A 154 3.93 -3.91 -15.74
CA LEU A 154 3.01 -2.82 -15.42
C LEU A 154 1.80 -2.80 -16.35
N PHE A 155 2.02 -2.96 -17.67
CA PHE A 155 0.95 -3.01 -18.66
C PHE A 155 0.04 -4.22 -18.47
N ALA A 156 0.61 -5.40 -18.26
CA ALA A 156 -0.18 -6.61 -18.00
C ALA A 156 -1.02 -6.47 -16.72
N GLY A 157 -0.42 -5.96 -15.64
CA GLY A 157 -1.13 -5.68 -14.39
C GLY A 157 -2.26 -4.67 -14.57
N LEU A 158 -2.03 -3.60 -15.34
CA LEU A 158 -3.05 -2.61 -15.67
C LEU A 158 -4.21 -3.20 -16.48
N ILE A 159 -3.91 -3.98 -17.54
CA ILE A 159 -4.92 -4.60 -18.39
C ILE A 159 -5.78 -5.56 -17.58
N VAL A 160 -5.16 -6.48 -16.83
CA VAL A 160 -5.88 -7.44 -15.98
C VAL A 160 -6.71 -6.70 -14.93
N GLY A 161 -6.15 -5.68 -14.28
CA GLY A 161 -6.86 -4.85 -13.31
C GLY A 161 -8.09 -4.16 -13.92
N PHE A 162 -7.96 -3.54 -15.09
CA PHE A 162 -9.07 -2.89 -15.79
C PHE A 162 -10.14 -3.88 -16.24
N VAL A 163 -9.75 -5.04 -16.78
CA VAL A 163 -10.68 -6.10 -17.18
C VAL A 163 -11.46 -6.60 -15.96
N PHE A 164 -10.78 -6.85 -14.85
CA PHE A 164 -11.42 -7.28 -13.61
C PHE A 164 -12.40 -6.23 -13.08
N LEU A 165 -12.02 -4.95 -13.05
CA LEU A 165 -12.91 -3.86 -12.67
C LEU A 165 -14.13 -3.75 -13.60
N PHE A 166 -13.93 -3.90 -14.90
CA PHE A 166 -15.01 -3.88 -15.88
C PHE A 166 -16.00 -5.02 -15.66
N ILE A 167 -15.51 -6.24 -15.37
CA ILE A 167 -16.35 -7.39 -15.03
C ILE A 167 -17.14 -7.12 -13.75
N LEU A 168 -16.48 -6.65 -12.69
CA LEU A 168 -17.16 -6.34 -11.42
C LEU A 168 -18.24 -5.28 -11.59
N HIS A 169 -17.94 -4.22 -12.36
CA HIS A 169 -18.91 -3.17 -12.65
C HIS A 169 -20.10 -3.71 -13.45
N SER A 170 -19.85 -4.57 -14.44
CA SER A 170 -20.90 -5.22 -15.23
C SER A 170 -21.79 -6.12 -14.37
N VAL A 171 -21.20 -6.92 -13.46
CA VAL A 171 -21.96 -7.78 -12.53
C VAL A 171 -22.76 -6.97 -11.53
N LYS A 172 -22.20 -5.87 -11.01
CA LYS A 172 -22.92 -4.97 -10.09
C LYS A 172 -24.09 -4.30 -10.79
N LYS A 173 -23.89 -3.81 -12.01
CA LYS A 173 -24.95 -3.22 -12.84
C LYS A 173 -26.11 -4.19 -13.06
N THR A 174 -25.82 -5.46 -13.35
CA THR A 174 -26.84 -6.52 -13.50
C THR A 174 -27.56 -6.88 -12.20
N LYS A 175 -26.99 -6.61 -11.01
CA LYS A 175 -27.66 -6.83 -9.72
C LYS A 175 -28.50 -5.64 -9.26
N GLU A 176 -28.21 -4.43 -9.74
CA GLU A 176 -28.99 -3.21 -9.46
C GLU A 176 -30.13 -2.98 -10.47
N THR A 177 -30.24 -3.82 -11.51
CA THR A 177 -31.35 -3.83 -12.48
C THR A 177 -32.27 -5.02 -12.21
#